data_AF-A0A382WWC3-F1
#
_entry.id   AF-A0A382WWC3-F1
#
_cell.length_a   1.000
_cell.length_b   1.000
_cell.length_c   1.000
_cell.angle_alpha   90.00
_cell.angle_beta   90.00
_cell.angle_gamma   90.00
#
_symmetry.space_group_name_H-M   'P 1'
#
loop_
_entity.id
_entity.type
_entity.pdbx_description
1 polymer ?
#
loop_
_entity_poly.entity_id
_entity_poly.type
_entity_poly.pdbx_seq_one_letter_code
_entity_poly.pdbx_strand_id
1 'polypeptide(L)'
;MVSIFQRIFKVTQSEVHAGMDKFEDPIKMSEQGIRDLKKSLQASMVSLAQVKSLAIRLQKETDDHKKRAADYERKAMLLLKRMQGGEIEDTEAERLATEALSKKEEALKRSTTVSGEQQTQQRMADQLQAKVEELKRQ
;
A
#
# COMPACT_ATOMS: atom_id res chain seq x y z
N MET A 1 -25.68 -18.80 -41.16
CA MET A 1 -24.25 -18.48 -41.32
C MET A 1 -23.45 -19.16 -40.21
N VAL A 2 -23.10 -20.44 -40.40
CA VAL A 2 -22.22 -21.23 -39.52
C VAL A 2 -20.91 -21.39 -40.28
N SER A 3 -19.82 -20.71 -39.88
CA SER A 3 -18.54 -20.79 -40.62
C SER A 3 -17.26 -20.64 -39.78
N ILE A 4 -17.36 -20.23 -38.51
CA ILE A 4 -16.16 -20.10 -37.64
C ILE A 4 -15.93 -21.40 -36.84
N PHE A 5 -16.97 -21.98 -36.26
CA PHE A 5 -16.85 -23.22 -35.47
C PHE A 5 -16.44 -24.45 -36.30
N GLN A 6 -16.90 -24.56 -37.55
CA GLN A 6 -16.48 -25.65 -38.45
C GLN A 6 -15.03 -25.51 -38.93
N ARG A 7 -14.48 -24.28 -38.99
CA ARG A 7 -13.06 -24.05 -39.31
C ARG A 7 -12.15 -24.44 -38.15
N ILE A 8 -12.53 -24.12 -36.91
CA ILE A 8 -11.77 -24.54 -35.72
C ILE A 8 -11.74 -26.07 -35.60
N PHE A 9 -12.86 -26.73 -35.89
CA PHE A 9 -12.94 -28.19 -35.83
C PHE A 9 -12.16 -28.90 -36.95
N LYS A 10 -12.14 -28.34 -38.18
CA LYS A 10 -11.34 -28.89 -39.29
C LYS A 10 -9.82 -28.74 -39.10
N VAL A 11 -9.37 -27.66 -38.46
CA VAL A 11 -7.94 -27.46 -38.14
C VAL A 11 -7.46 -28.49 -37.11
N THR A 12 -8.35 -28.99 -36.26
CA THR A 12 -8.03 -30.04 -35.26
C THR A 12 -7.74 -31.39 -35.91
N GLN A 13 -8.35 -31.72 -37.05
CA GLN A 13 -8.10 -33.00 -37.77
C GLN A 13 -6.80 -33.02 -38.57
N SER A 14 -6.24 -31.87 -38.93
CA SER A 14 -5.02 -31.79 -39.77
C SER A 14 -3.70 -31.74 -39.00
N GLU A 15 -3.71 -31.52 -37.68
CA GLU A 15 -2.50 -31.42 -36.86
C GLU A 15 -2.08 -32.74 -36.19
N VAL A 16 -2.77 -33.85 -36.45
CA VAL A 16 -2.38 -35.19 -35.94
C VAL A 16 -1.12 -35.73 -36.65
N HIS A 17 -0.67 -35.07 -37.73
CA HIS A 17 0.55 -35.47 -38.48
C HIS A 17 1.73 -34.48 -38.39
N ALA A 18 1.67 -33.45 -37.54
CA ALA A 18 2.82 -32.55 -37.31
C ALA A 18 3.25 -32.45 -35.83
N GLY A 19 2.68 -33.28 -34.97
CA GLY A 19 2.91 -33.29 -33.52
C GLY A 19 4.10 -34.12 -33.05
N MET A 20 5.14 -34.33 -33.86
CA MET A 20 6.28 -35.18 -33.48
C MET A 20 7.55 -34.39 -33.07
N ASP A 21 7.68 -33.10 -33.41
CA ASP A 21 8.90 -32.31 -33.14
C ASP A 21 8.73 -31.15 -32.14
N LYS A 22 7.55 -31.01 -31.50
CA LYS A 22 7.29 -29.91 -30.53
C LYS A 22 7.16 -30.35 -29.07
N PHE A 23 7.46 -31.60 -28.77
CA PHE A 23 7.57 -32.11 -27.40
C PHE A 23 9.03 -32.20 -26.99
N GLU A 24 9.76 -31.07 -27.04
CA GLU A 24 11.10 -31.00 -26.45
C GLU A 24 10.99 -31.17 -24.93
N ASP A 25 11.21 -32.40 -24.49
CA ASP A 25 11.39 -32.92 -23.14
C ASP A 25 10.47 -32.36 -22.03
N PRO A 26 9.55 -33.17 -21.46
CA PRO A 26 8.74 -32.77 -20.30
C PRO A 26 9.58 -32.34 -19.08
N ILE A 27 10.84 -32.77 -19.00
CA ILE A 27 11.82 -32.32 -18.00
C ILE A 27 12.20 -30.84 -18.24
N LYS A 28 12.51 -30.44 -19.48
CA LYS A 28 12.84 -29.05 -19.82
C LYS A 28 11.66 -28.11 -19.56
N MET A 29 10.43 -28.56 -19.84
CA MET A 29 9.20 -27.80 -19.55
C MET A 29 8.97 -27.62 -18.04
N SER A 30 9.22 -28.66 -17.24
CA SER A 30 9.14 -28.57 -15.78
C SER A 30 10.19 -27.61 -15.21
N GLU A 31 11.43 -27.67 -15.71
CA GLU A 31 12.48 -26.73 -15.32
C GLU A 31 12.16 -25.28 -15.69
N GLN A 32 11.52 -25.04 -16.85
CA GLN A 32 11.04 -23.71 -17.23
C GLN A 32 9.97 -23.21 -16.25
N GLY A 33 9.01 -24.06 -15.89
CA GLY A 33 8.02 -23.75 -14.87
C GLY A 33 8.65 -23.37 -13.52
N ILE A 34 9.62 -24.15 -13.04
CA ILE A 34 10.35 -23.85 -11.80
C ILE A 34 11.12 -22.52 -11.91
N ARG A 35 11.75 -22.23 -13.06
CA ARG A 35 12.45 -20.96 -13.28
C ARG A 35 11.51 -19.76 -13.25
N ASP A 36 10.33 -19.87 -13.86
CA ASP A 36 9.36 -18.79 -13.90
C ASP A 36 8.64 -18.59 -12.55
N LEU A 37 8.42 -19.66 -11.78
CA LEU A 37 7.98 -19.60 -10.38
C LEU A 37 8.99 -18.84 -9.52
N LYS A 38 10.30 -19.14 -9.65
CA LYS A 38 11.36 -18.42 -8.92
C LYS A 38 11.41 -16.93 -9.27
N LYS A 39 11.28 -16.58 -10.55
CA LYS A 39 11.23 -15.18 -10.99
C LYS A 39 10.00 -14.46 -10.43
N SER A 40 8.83 -15.11 -10.50
CA SER A 40 7.57 -14.58 -9.97
C SER A 40 7.63 -14.38 -8.46
N LEU A 41 8.23 -15.32 -7.74
CA LEU A 41 8.47 -15.22 -6.30
C LEU A 41 9.39 -14.03 -5.97
N GLN A 42 10.51 -13.89 -6.69
CA GLN A 42 11.43 -12.78 -6.47
C GLN A 42 10.76 -11.42 -6.73
N ALA A 43 10.03 -11.28 -7.83
CA ALA A 43 9.26 -10.08 -8.13
C ALA A 43 8.23 -9.77 -7.04
N SER A 44 7.51 -10.78 -6.57
CA SER A 44 6.50 -10.64 -5.51
C SER A 44 7.12 -10.22 -4.16
N MET A 45 8.31 -10.73 -3.83
CA MET A 45 9.05 -10.30 -2.63
C MET A 45 9.50 -8.84 -2.70
N VAL A 46 9.95 -8.38 -3.88
CA VAL A 46 10.32 -6.97 -4.09
C VAL A 46 9.10 -6.06 -3.94
N SER A 47 7.98 -6.41 -4.59
CA SER A 47 6.73 -5.65 -4.45
C SER A 47 6.24 -5.63 -3.01
N LEU A 48 6.30 -6.76 -2.30
CA LEU A 48 5.95 -6.83 -0.88
C LEU A 48 6.80 -5.89 -0.03
N ALA A 49 8.12 -5.87 -0.25
CA ALA A 49 9.04 -5.00 0.47
C ALA A 49 8.72 -3.51 0.22
N GLN A 50 8.41 -3.14 -1.02
CA GLN A 50 8.04 -1.78 -1.39
C GLN A 50 6.76 -1.33 -0.70
N VAL A 51 5.70 -2.14 -0.75
CA VAL A 51 4.41 -1.81 -0.13
C VAL A 51 4.52 -1.75 1.40
N LYS A 52 5.26 -2.68 2.03
CA LYS A 52 5.54 -2.61 3.48
C LYS A 52 6.32 -1.35 3.84
N SER A 53 7.35 -1.00 3.07
CA SER A 53 8.13 0.21 3.29
C SER A 53 7.26 1.47 3.22
N LEU A 54 6.34 1.51 2.24
CA LEU A 54 5.38 2.60 2.10
C LEU A 54 4.43 2.65 3.31
N ALA A 55 3.86 1.53 3.73
CA ALA A 55 2.98 1.47 4.91
C ALA A 55 3.70 1.96 6.18
N ILE A 56 4.96 1.57 6.39
CA ILE A 56 5.77 2.04 7.53
C ILE A 56 6.02 3.56 7.44
N ARG A 57 6.32 4.07 6.24
CA ARG A 57 6.52 5.52 6.05
C ARG A 57 5.26 6.31 6.38
N LEU A 58 4.10 5.87 5.88
CA LEU A 58 2.82 6.52 6.15
C LEU A 58 2.42 6.42 7.62
N GLN A 59 2.78 5.32 8.30
CA GLN A 59 2.61 5.20 9.75
C GLN A 59 3.42 6.27 10.49
N LYS A 60 4.70 6.42 10.15
CA LYS A 60 5.56 7.46 10.74
C LYS A 60 5.01 8.86 10.49
N GLU A 61 4.53 9.13 9.28
CA GLU A 61 3.94 10.41 8.93
C GLU A 61 2.65 10.70 9.71
N THR A 62 1.79 9.68 9.88
CA THR A 62 0.61 9.76 10.75
C THR A 62 0.99 10.16 12.17
N ASP A 63 2.01 9.49 12.74
CA ASP A 63 2.47 9.75 14.10
C ASP A 63 3.09 11.16 14.24
N ASP A 64 3.82 11.62 13.23
CA ASP A 64 4.38 12.97 13.21
C ASP A 64 3.28 14.04 13.13
N HIS A 65 2.20 13.82 12.38
CA HIS A 65 1.03 14.71 12.38
C HIS A 65 0.30 14.73 13.72
N LYS A 66 0.15 13.58 14.39
CA LYS A 66 -0.42 13.51 15.75
C LYS A 66 0.44 14.28 16.76
N LYS A 67 1.77 14.15 16.69
CA LYS A 67 2.68 14.92 17.55
C LYS A 67 2.54 16.42 17.31
N ARG A 68 2.50 16.87 16.05
CA ARG A 68 2.27 18.29 15.72
C ARG A 68 0.94 18.81 16.29
N ALA A 69 -0.13 18.01 16.20
CA ALA A 69 -1.41 18.38 16.80
C ALA A 69 -1.30 18.55 18.33
N ALA A 70 -0.64 17.61 19.01
CA ALA A 70 -0.40 17.69 20.45
C ALA A 70 0.47 18.90 20.83
N ASP A 71 1.44 19.28 19.99
CA ASP A 71 2.26 20.48 20.21
C ASP A 71 1.45 21.75 20.13
N TYR A 72 0.55 21.86 19.15
CA TYR A 72 -0.35 23.00 19.02
C TYR A 72 -1.36 23.08 20.17
N GLU A 73 -1.89 21.95 20.61
CA GLU A 73 -2.73 21.88 21.80
C GLU A 73 -2.01 22.38 23.05
N ARG A 74 -0.76 21.92 23.27
CA ARG A 74 0.07 22.40 24.38
C ARG A 74 0.33 23.90 24.31
N LYS A 75 0.57 24.45 23.12
CA LYS A 75 0.73 25.90 22.91
C LYS A 75 -0.54 26.67 23.26
N ALA A 76 -1.71 26.20 22.79
CA ALA A 76 -3.00 26.81 23.11
C ALA A 76 -3.25 26.82 24.62
N MET A 77 -3.03 25.69 25.31
CA MET A 77 -3.18 25.61 26.76
C MET A 77 -2.22 26.54 27.50
N LEU A 78 -0.97 26.66 27.05
CA LEU A 78 -0.01 27.57 27.65
C LEU A 78 -0.46 29.04 27.51
N LEU A 79 -0.96 29.44 26.35
CA LEU A 79 -1.48 30.79 26.13
C LEU A 79 -2.64 31.12 27.06
N LEU A 80 -3.60 30.19 27.20
CA LEU A 80 -4.74 30.36 28.12
C LEU A 80 -4.29 30.41 29.59
N LYS A 81 -3.26 29.65 29.97
CA LYS A 81 -2.71 29.72 31.32
C LYS A 81 -2.01 31.06 31.60
N ARG A 82 -1.28 31.59 30.60
CA ARG A 82 -0.62 32.90 30.71
C ARG A 82 -1.62 34.05 30.75
N MET A 83 -2.73 33.93 30.02
CA MET A 83 -3.90 34.81 30.12
C MET A 83 -4.46 34.85 31.53
N GLN A 84 -4.73 33.68 32.12
CA GLN A 84 -5.19 33.59 33.51
C GLN A 84 -4.19 34.17 34.52
N GLY A 85 -2.89 34.13 34.21
CA GLY A 85 -1.84 34.74 35.01
C GLY A 85 -1.64 36.25 34.80
N GLY A 86 -2.36 36.86 33.86
CA GLY A 86 -2.21 38.28 33.48
C GLY A 86 -0.89 38.60 32.78
N GLU A 87 -0.19 37.60 32.24
CA GLU A 87 1.10 37.78 31.54
C GLU A 87 0.93 38.24 30.08
N ILE A 88 -0.28 38.12 29.55
CA ILE A 88 -0.67 38.46 28.18
C ILE A 88 -2.09 39.02 28.21
N GLU A 89 -2.39 39.97 27.33
CA GLU A 89 -3.74 40.50 27.16
C GLU A 89 -4.71 39.39 26.73
N ASP A 90 -5.89 39.36 27.34
CA ASP A 90 -6.93 38.35 27.09
C ASP A 90 -7.25 38.22 25.59
N THR A 91 -7.45 39.33 24.90
CA THR A 91 -7.81 39.35 23.48
C THR A 91 -6.73 38.72 22.59
N GLU A 92 -5.45 39.01 22.87
CA GLU A 92 -4.32 38.48 22.11
C GLU A 92 -4.08 37.00 22.46
N ALA A 93 -4.24 36.61 23.72
CA ALA A 93 -4.13 35.22 24.13
C ALA A 93 -5.20 34.34 23.49
N GLU A 94 -6.46 34.80 23.48
CA GLU A 94 -7.57 34.12 22.81
C GLU A 94 -7.33 33.99 21.31
N ARG A 95 -6.86 35.06 20.65
CA ARG A 95 -6.51 35.03 19.22
C ARG A 95 -5.44 33.99 18.91
N LEU A 96 -4.34 34.01 19.65
CA LEU A 96 -3.22 33.07 19.46
C LEU A 96 -3.60 31.62 19.81
N ALA A 97 -4.40 31.42 20.86
CA ALA A 97 -4.89 30.10 21.25
C ALA A 97 -5.82 29.53 20.18
N THR A 98 -6.72 30.34 19.63
CA THR A 98 -7.61 29.97 18.53
C THR A 98 -6.83 29.59 17.28
N GLU A 99 -5.80 30.37 16.92
CA GLU A 99 -4.92 30.05 15.79
C GLU A 99 -4.18 28.72 16.00
N ALA A 100 -3.68 28.48 17.21
CA ALA A 100 -3.04 27.21 17.55
C ALA A 100 -4.02 26.04 17.47
N LEU A 101 -5.26 26.20 17.95
CA LEU A 101 -6.30 25.17 17.85
C LEU A 101 -6.70 24.90 16.40
N SER A 102 -6.77 25.92 15.55
CA SER A 102 -6.99 25.74 14.10
C SER A 102 -5.89 24.88 13.47
N LYS A 103 -4.61 25.19 13.78
CA LYS A 103 -3.46 24.38 13.33
C LYS A 103 -3.48 22.94 13.88
N LYS A 104 -3.97 22.73 15.11
CA LYS A 104 -4.21 21.39 15.66
C LYS A 104 -5.22 20.63 14.80
N GLU A 105 -6.35 21.24 14.46
CA GLU A 105 -7.37 20.59 13.63
C GLU A 105 -6.86 20.24 12.24
N GLU A 106 -6.09 21.13 11.60
CA GLU A 106 -5.47 20.85 10.30
C GLU A 106 -4.51 19.66 10.38
N ALA A 107 -3.67 19.60 11.42
CA ALA A 107 -2.74 18.49 11.64
C ALA A 107 -3.49 17.17 11.90
N LEU A 108 -4.59 17.19 12.66
CA LEU A 108 -5.43 16.02 12.88
C LEU A 108 -6.13 15.56 11.60
N LYS A 109 -6.67 16.48 10.79
CA LYS A 109 -7.25 16.14 9.48
C LYS A 109 -6.23 15.44 8.60
N ARG A 110 -5.00 15.97 8.51
CA ARG A 110 -3.90 15.31 7.80
C ARG A 110 -3.57 13.94 8.36
N SER A 111 -3.46 13.81 9.68
CA SER A 111 -3.24 12.50 10.32
C SER A 111 -4.31 11.48 9.94
N THR A 112 -5.58 11.88 9.90
CA THR A 112 -6.68 10.98 9.54
C THR A 112 -6.58 10.53 8.08
N THR A 113 -6.30 11.46 7.16
CA THR A 113 -6.11 11.14 5.74
C THR A 113 -4.96 10.17 5.53
N VAL A 114 -3.78 10.48 6.08
CA VAL A 114 -2.57 9.63 5.94
C VAL A 114 -2.79 8.28 6.62
N SER A 115 -3.52 8.23 7.74
CA SER A 115 -3.86 6.96 8.40
C SER A 115 -4.75 6.07 7.54
N GLY A 116 -5.68 6.64 6.76
CA GLY A 116 -6.51 5.88 5.82
C GLY A 116 -5.69 5.28 4.67
N GLU A 117 -4.74 6.05 4.15
CA GLU A 117 -3.79 5.58 3.14
C GLU A 117 -2.89 4.48 3.71
N GLN A 118 -2.34 4.68 4.92
CA GLN A 118 -1.54 3.69 5.64
C GLN A 118 -2.30 2.37 5.78
N GLN A 119 -3.56 2.40 6.19
CA GLN A 119 -4.38 1.20 6.35
C GLN A 119 -4.58 0.48 5.01
N THR A 120 -4.75 1.22 3.92
CA THR A 120 -4.89 0.65 2.58
C THR A 120 -3.61 -0.06 2.14
N GLN A 121 -2.46 0.57 2.34
CA GLN A 121 -1.16 -0.03 2.01
C GLN A 121 -0.85 -1.24 2.91
N GLN A 122 -1.22 -1.20 4.18
CA GLN A 122 -1.06 -2.32 5.10
C GLN A 122 -1.86 -3.55 4.61
N ARG A 123 -3.13 -3.35 4.25
CA ARG A 123 -3.95 -4.45 3.69
C ARG A 123 -3.35 -5.04 2.42
N MET A 124 -2.81 -4.19 1.54
CA MET A 124 -2.12 -4.64 0.33
C MET A 124 -0.85 -5.44 0.66
N ALA A 125 -0.07 -4.99 1.64
CA ALA A 125 1.11 -5.71 2.12
C ALA A 125 0.73 -7.09 2.67
N ASP A 126 -0.36 -7.18 3.44
CA ASP A 126 -0.82 -8.45 4.03
C ASP A 126 -1.27 -9.43 2.95
N GLN A 127 -1.99 -8.95 1.92
CA GLN A 127 -2.39 -9.75 0.76
C GLN A 127 -1.19 -10.25 -0.06
N LEU A 128 -0.22 -9.37 -0.33
CA LEU A 128 1.01 -9.75 -1.04
C LEU A 128 1.83 -10.75 -0.22
N GLN A 129 1.88 -10.58 1.10
CA GLN A 129 2.54 -11.53 1.99
C GLN A 129 1.91 -12.91 1.90
N ALA A 130 0.58 -13.01 1.94
CA ALA A 130 -0.11 -14.30 1.79
C ALA A 130 0.24 -14.98 0.45
N LYS A 131 0.25 -14.23 -0.66
CA LYS A 131 0.63 -14.76 -1.99
C LYS A 131 2.09 -15.20 -2.06
N VAL A 132 3.00 -14.44 -1.46
CA VAL A 132 4.42 -14.82 -1.37
C VAL A 132 4.59 -16.11 -0.58
N GLU A 133 3.88 -16.26 0.54
CA GLU A 133 3.94 -17.49 1.34
C GLU A 133 3.32 -18.69 0.62
N GLU A 134 2.30 -18.49 -0.22
CA GLU A 134 1.75 -19.53 -1.09
C GLU A 134 2.77 -19.98 -2.15
N LEU A 135 3.40 -19.03 -2.85
CA LEU A 135 4.43 -19.33 -3.86
C LEU A 135 5.67 -20.03 -3.28
N LYS A 136 6.00 -19.78 -2.01
CA LYS A 136 7.11 -20.47 -1.33
C LYS A 136 6.81 -21.93 -1.00
N ARG A 137 5.53 -22.30 -0.91
CA ARG A 137 5.09 -23.67 -0.57
C ARG A 137 4.95 -24.58 -1.78
N GLN A 138 4.94 -24.01 -2.99
CA GLN A 138 4.96 -24.73 -4.27
C GLN A 138 6.39 -25.10 -4.66
#